data_AF-A0A960DED4-F1
#
_entry.id   AF-A0A960DED4-F1
#
_cell.length_a   1.000
_cell.length_b   1.000
_cell.length_c   1.000
_cell.angle_alpha   90.00
_cell.angle_beta   90.00
_cell.angle_gamma   90.00
#
_symmetry.space_group_name_H-M   'P 1'
#
loop_
_entity.id
_entity.type
_entity.pdbx_description
1 polymer ?
#
loop_
_entity_poly.entity_id
_entity_poly.type
_entity_poly.pdbx_seq_one_letter_code
_entity_poly.pdbx_strand_id
1 'polypeptide(L)'
;MTLHSAKGLEFPLVFIVGMEEGLFPNQRAMEEGPQQLEEERRLAYVGMTRAERQLVLSYAESRRWRGSAAYNAPSRFIRELPGRCLSEVRPKVQLTRPSSFGGAASAAPLNTPAFIEPRLRRWRTTARVSIPAMPTMP
;
A
#
# COMPACT_ATOMS: atom_id res chain seq x y z
N MET A 1 -4.18 8.71 11.08
CA MET A 1 -5.52 9.32 10.95
C MET A 1 -6.27 8.67 9.79
N THR A 2 -7.59 8.83 9.70
CA THR A 2 -8.39 8.39 8.54
C THR A 2 -8.50 9.52 7.51
N LEU A 3 -8.83 9.20 6.25
CA LEU A 3 -9.06 10.20 5.20
C LEU A 3 -10.11 11.25 5.60
N HIS A 4 -11.20 10.81 6.23
CA HIS A 4 -12.26 11.68 6.73
C HIS A 4 -11.74 12.70 7.75
N SER A 5 -10.93 12.25 8.71
CA SER A 5 -10.36 13.13 9.75
C SER A 5 -9.26 14.06 9.24
N ALA A 6 -8.75 13.84 8.03
CA ALA A 6 -7.69 14.66 7.46
C ALA A 6 -8.21 15.96 6.83
N LYS A 7 -9.53 16.14 6.71
CA LYS A 7 -10.14 17.33 6.10
C LYS A 7 -9.73 18.60 6.87
N GLY A 8 -9.20 19.58 6.15
CA GLY A 8 -8.74 20.86 6.72
C GLY A 8 -7.34 20.83 7.34
N LEU A 9 -6.63 19.69 7.26
CA LEU A 9 -5.22 19.57 7.64
C LEU A 9 -4.35 19.49 6.39
N GLU A 10 -3.10 19.93 6.47
CA GLU A 10 -2.11 19.83 5.39
C GLU A 10 -0.76 19.40 5.96
N PHE A 11 -0.01 18.62 5.18
CA PHE A 11 1.26 18.06 5.61
C PHE A 11 2.29 18.11 4.49
N PRO A 12 3.58 18.35 4.81
CA PRO A 12 4.65 18.32 3.82
C PRO A 12 4.76 16.98 3.07
N LEU A 13 4.48 15.88 3.77
CA LEU A 13 4.58 14.51 3.26
C LEU A 13 3.37 13.70 3.72
N VAL A 14 2.65 13.09 2.79
CA VAL A 14 1.49 12.25 3.08
C VAL A 14 1.70 10.84 2.51
N PHE A 15 1.42 9.84 3.34
CA PHE A 15 1.33 8.45 2.93
C PHE A 15 -0.13 8.01 2.97
N ILE A 16 -0.70 7.68 1.82
CA ILE A 16 -2.00 7.00 1.75
C ILE A 16 -1.72 5.51 1.59
N VAL A 17 -2.16 4.74 2.57
CA VAL A 17 -1.90 3.31 2.67
C VAL A 17 -3.17 2.51 2.44
N GLY A 18 -3.03 1.30 1.89
CA GLY A 18 -4.17 0.42 1.65
C GLY A 18 -4.99 0.83 0.43
N MET A 19 -4.33 1.35 -0.61
CA MET A 19 -4.93 1.65 -1.91
C MET A 19 -5.22 0.34 -2.67
N GLU A 20 -6.16 -0.44 -2.17
CA GLU A 20 -6.53 -1.79 -2.63
C GLU A 20 -8.03 -1.85 -2.91
N GLU A 21 -8.46 -2.58 -3.94
CA GLU A 21 -9.87 -2.88 -4.15
C GLU A 21 -10.46 -3.62 -2.92
N GLY A 22 -11.68 -3.26 -2.53
CA GLY A 22 -12.36 -3.77 -1.33
C GLY A 22 -11.96 -3.08 -0.03
N LEU A 23 -10.80 -2.42 0.03
CA LEU A 23 -10.40 -1.56 1.16
C LEU A 23 -10.62 -0.08 0.85
N PHE A 24 -10.12 0.38 -0.29
CA PHE A 24 -10.26 1.75 -0.79
C PHE A 24 -10.20 1.78 -2.33
N PRO A 25 -11.34 1.79 -3.03
CA PRO A 25 -12.70 1.98 -2.52
C PRO A 25 -13.16 0.82 -1.62
N ASN A 26 -13.96 1.13 -0.60
CA ASN A 26 -14.54 0.11 0.27
C ASN A 26 -15.46 -0.82 -0.52
N GLN A 27 -15.44 -2.12 -0.20
CA GLN A 27 -16.30 -3.14 -0.81
C GLN A 27 -17.78 -2.74 -0.90
N ARG A 28 -18.33 -2.12 0.16
CA ARG A 28 -19.74 -1.68 0.17
C ARG A 28 -20.01 -0.60 -0.87
N ALA A 29 -19.12 0.38 -0.98
CA ALA A 29 -19.26 1.45 -1.98
C ALA A 29 -19.16 0.92 -3.42
N MET A 30 -18.45 -0.20 -3.62
CA MET A 30 -18.41 -0.87 -4.93
C MET A 30 -19.72 -1.60 -5.25
N GLU A 31 -20.42 -2.13 -4.25
CA GLU A 31 -21.67 -2.90 -4.39
C GLU A 31 -22.91 -2.01 -4.46
N GLU A 32 -22.96 -0.92 -3.67
CA GLU A 32 -24.10 0.00 -3.57
C GLU A 32 -24.31 0.83 -4.85
N GLY A 33 -23.25 1.04 -5.64
CA GLY A 33 -23.35 1.59 -6.99
C GLY A 33 -22.48 2.83 -7.25
N PRO A 34 -22.69 3.50 -8.41
CA PRO A 34 -21.78 4.53 -8.91
C PRO A 34 -21.65 5.74 -8.00
N GLN A 35 -22.75 6.16 -7.36
CA GLN A 35 -22.78 7.34 -6.49
C GLN A 35 -21.89 7.17 -5.26
N GLN A 36 -21.94 6.00 -4.60
CA GLN A 36 -21.11 5.74 -3.43
C GLN A 36 -19.63 5.63 -3.81
N LEU A 37 -19.34 5.06 -4.99
CA LEU A 37 -18.00 5.02 -5.54
C LEU A 37 -17.44 6.43 -5.84
N GLU A 38 -18.28 7.34 -6.33
CA GLU A 38 -17.92 8.75 -6.53
C GLU A 38 -17.60 9.46 -5.20
N GLU A 39 -18.27 9.11 -4.11
CA GLU A 39 -17.95 9.67 -2.79
C GLU A 39 -16.57 9.18 -2.30
N GLU A 40 -16.28 7.88 -2.42
CA GLU A 40 -14.94 7.33 -2.12
C GLU A 40 -13.85 7.98 -2.99
N ARG A 41 -14.16 8.29 -4.25
CA ARG A 41 -13.27 9.03 -5.15
C ARG A 41 -13.02 10.46 -4.66
N ARG A 42 -14.05 11.16 -4.16
CA ARG A 42 -13.89 12.48 -3.54
C ARG A 42 -13.02 12.40 -2.29
N LEU A 43 -13.20 11.38 -1.46
CA LEU A 43 -12.34 11.13 -0.29
C LEU A 43 -10.88 10.88 -0.71
N ALA A 44 -10.65 10.16 -1.80
CA ALA A 44 -9.31 9.93 -2.35
C ALA A 44 -8.67 11.26 -2.74
N TYR A 45 -9.40 12.10 -3.46
CA TYR A 45 -8.96 13.42 -3.86
C TYR A 45 -8.63 14.32 -2.65
N VAL A 46 -9.49 14.33 -1.63
CA VAL A 46 -9.23 15.07 -0.39
C VAL A 46 -7.93 14.57 0.24
N GLY A 47 -7.73 13.26 0.37
CA GLY A 47 -6.49 12.69 0.89
C GLY A 47 -5.24 13.09 0.11
N MET A 48 -5.30 12.99 -1.21
CA MET A 48 -4.16 13.31 -2.09
C MET A 48 -3.78 14.79 -2.00
N THR A 49 -4.76 15.68 -1.90
CA THR A 49 -4.55 17.14 -1.78
C THR A 49 -4.09 17.58 -0.40
N ARG A 50 -4.00 16.69 0.59
CA ARG A 50 -3.38 17.01 1.89
C ARG A 50 -1.86 17.07 1.82
N ALA A 51 -1.26 16.61 0.74
CA ALA A 51 0.18 16.61 0.53
C ALA A 51 0.65 17.93 -0.09
N GLU A 52 1.51 18.67 0.61
CA GLU A 52 2.09 19.92 0.09
C GLU A 52 3.27 19.67 -0.85
N ARG A 53 4.18 18.74 -0.48
CA ARG A 53 5.42 18.50 -1.23
C ARG A 53 5.48 17.13 -1.84
N GLN A 54 5.09 16.09 -1.10
CA GLN A 54 5.22 14.72 -1.55
C GLN A 54 4.04 13.86 -1.12
N LEU A 55 3.50 13.12 -2.08
CA LEU A 55 2.47 12.12 -1.87
C LEU A 55 3.03 10.73 -2.18
N VAL A 56 2.73 9.80 -1.29
CA VAL A 56 3.11 8.41 -1.43
C VAL A 56 1.87 7.54 -1.30
N LEU A 57 1.57 6.76 -2.32
CA LEU A 57 0.47 5.80 -2.35
C LEU A 57 1.04 4.39 -2.18
N SER A 58 0.40 3.56 -1.37
CA SER A 58 0.84 2.16 -1.20
C SER A 58 -0.32 1.18 -1.14
N TYR A 59 -0.08 0.00 -1.67
CA TYR A 59 -1.00 -1.14 -1.66
C TYR A 59 -0.24 -2.41 -1.29
N ALA A 60 -0.94 -3.41 -0.75
CA ALA A 60 -0.39 -4.72 -0.46
C ALA A 60 -0.91 -5.76 -1.45
N GLU A 61 -0.02 -6.59 -1.99
CA GLU A 61 -0.40 -7.74 -2.81
C GLU A 61 -1.15 -8.81 -1.99
N SER A 62 -0.87 -8.90 -0.69
CA SER A 62 -1.54 -9.81 0.24
C SER A 62 -1.73 -9.13 1.58
N ARG A 63 -2.97 -9.06 2.05
CA ARG A 63 -3.35 -8.48 3.34
C ARG A 63 -4.01 -9.52 4.20
N ARG A 64 -3.54 -9.68 5.44
CA ARG A 64 -4.28 -10.46 6.45
C ARG A 64 -5.32 -9.55 7.09
N TRP A 65 -6.59 -9.90 6.96
CA TRP A 65 -7.72 -9.15 7.49
C TRP A 65 -8.69 -10.10 8.17
N ARG A 66 -9.08 -9.82 9.42
CA ARG A 66 -10.03 -10.64 10.20
C ARG A 66 -9.74 -12.16 10.18
N GLY A 67 -8.46 -12.53 10.26
CA GLY A 67 -8.04 -13.94 10.32
C GLY A 67 -7.81 -14.60 8.96
N SER A 68 -8.35 -14.06 7.86
CA SER A 68 -8.11 -14.56 6.50
C SER A 68 -7.05 -13.72 5.77
N ALA A 69 -6.39 -14.33 4.79
CA ALA A 69 -5.52 -13.61 3.86
C ALA A 69 -6.31 -13.30 2.59
N ALA A 70 -6.38 -12.02 2.23
CA ALA A 70 -6.98 -11.54 0.99
C ALA A 70 -5.88 -11.11 0.02
N TYR A 71 -6.08 -11.38 -1.27
CA TYR A 71 -5.24 -10.93 -2.36
C TYR A 71 -6.05 -9.92 -3.16
N ASN A 72 -5.89 -8.65 -2.82
CA ASN A 72 -6.64 -7.57 -3.43
C ASN A 72 -5.86 -6.95 -4.57
N ALA A 73 -6.56 -6.60 -5.64
CA ALA A 73 -5.97 -5.83 -6.72
C ALA A 73 -5.64 -4.39 -6.23
N PRO A 74 -4.69 -3.70 -6.87
CA PRO A 74 -4.47 -2.27 -6.64
C PRO A 74 -5.76 -1.49 -6.90
N SER A 75 -6.01 -0.46 -6.08
CA SER A 75 -7.17 0.41 -6.22
C SER A 75 -7.25 1.02 -7.62
N ARG A 76 -8.46 1.05 -8.19
CA ARG A 76 -8.77 1.74 -9.43
C ARG A 76 -8.36 3.22 -9.42
N PHE A 77 -8.40 3.87 -8.25
CA PHE A 77 -8.01 5.28 -8.13
C PHE A 77 -6.53 5.51 -8.44
N ILE A 78 -5.66 4.51 -8.29
CA ILE A 78 -4.25 4.61 -8.73
C ILE A 78 -4.18 4.65 -10.27
N ARG A 79 -4.99 3.82 -10.95
CA ARG A 79 -4.96 3.67 -12.41
C ARG A 79 -5.53 4.86 -13.15
N GLU A 80 -6.39 5.64 -12.49
CA GLU A 80 -6.98 6.86 -13.03
C GLU A 80 -6.01 8.05 -13.00
N LEU A 81 -4.95 7.97 -12.19
CA LEU A 81 -3.94 9.01 -12.16
C LEU A 81 -3.10 8.98 -13.45
N PRO A 82 -2.75 10.16 -13.99
CA PRO A 82 -1.95 10.23 -15.21
C PRO A 82 -0.56 9.65 -14.95
N GLY A 83 -0.15 8.67 -15.77
CA GLY A 83 1.11 7.94 -15.59
C GLY A 83 2.37 8.82 -15.52
N ARG A 84 2.36 10.00 -16.14
CA ARG A 84 3.45 10.99 -16.06
C ARG A 84 3.75 11.49 -14.64
N CYS A 85 2.78 11.41 -13.72
CA CYS A 85 2.94 11.84 -12.34
C CYS A 85 3.29 10.67 -11.40
N LEU A 86 3.25 9.43 -11.90
CA LEU A 86 3.47 8.23 -11.11
C LEU A 86 4.90 7.73 -11.28
N SER A 87 5.66 7.73 -10.19
CA SER A 87 6.93 7.00 -10.08
C SER A 87 6.70 5.72 -9.30
N GLU A 88 6.64 4.58 -9.99
CA GLU A 88 6.52 3.27 -9.34
C GLU A 88 7.82 2.92 -8.61
N VAL A 89 7.77 2.87 -7.28
CA VAL A 89 8.89 2.43 -6.45
C VAL A 89 8.66 0.96 -6.08
N ARG A 90 9.38 0.08 -6.76
CA ARG A 90 9.50 -1.33 -6.37
C ARG A 90 10.72 -1.50 -5.48
N PRO A 91 10.56 -1.68 -4.15
CA PRO A 91 11.70 -2.03 -3.32
C PRO A 91 12.26 -3.38 -3.81
N LYS A 92 13.46 -3.34 -4.38
CA LYS A 92 14.26 -4.54 -4.63
C LYS A 92 14.70 -5.06 -3.26
N VAL A 93 13.86 -5.87 -2.62
CA VAL A 93 14.25 -6.59 -1.41
C VAL A 93 15.33 -7.58 -1.82
N GLN A 94 16.59 -7.16 -1.71
CA GLN A 94 17.73 -8.08 -1.71
C GLN A 94 17.62 -8.83 -0.39
N LEU A 95 16.94 -9.98 -0.42
CA LEU A 95 17.04 -10.96 0.65
C LEU A 95 18.49 -11.46 0.60
N THR A 96 19.35 -10.84 1.39
CA THR A 96 20.62 -11.46 1.79
C THR A 96 20.21 -12.66 2.63
N ARG A 97 19.93 -13.79 1.95
CA ARG A 97 19.82 -15.08 2.62
C ARG A 97 21.14 -15.26 3.34
N PRO A 98 21.18 -15.37 4.68
CA PRO A 98 22.43 -15.69 5.34
C PRO A 98 22.90 -17.00 4.73
N SER A 99 24.03 -16.96 4.04
CA SER A 99 24.71 -18.15 3.57
C SER A 99 25.01 -18.96 4.81
N SER A 100 24.35 -20.10 4.96
CA SER A 100 24.74 -21.13 5.92
C SER A 100 26.16 -21.53 5.57
N PHE A 101 27.13 -20.90 6.23
CA PHE A 101 28.54 -21.28 6.18
C PHE A 101 28.65 -22.71 6.67
N GLY A 102 29.20 -23.57 5.82
CA GLY A 102 29.36 -24.99 6.06
C GLY A 102 30.20 -25.28 7.31
N GLY A 103 29.69 -26.20 8.12
CA GLY A 103 30.44 -26.95 9.11
C GLY A 103 29.84 -28.35 9.14
N ALA A 104 30.52 -29.31 8.52
CA ALA A 104 30.19 -30.72 8.65
C ALA A 104 30.52 -31.18 10.08
N ALA A 105 29.52 -31.61 10.84
CA ALA A 105 29.71 -32.54 11.96
C ALA A 105 28.40 -33.29 12.22
N SER A 106 28.53 -34.62 12.23
CA SER A 106 27.50 -35.64 12.43
C SER A 106 26.82 -35.55 13.80
N ALA A 107 25.49 -35.59 13.83
CA ALA A 107 24.67 -36.30 14.83
C ALA A 107 23.16 -36.12 14.53
N ALA A 108 22.43 -37.22 14.39
CA ALA A 108 20.97 -37.28 14.34
C ALA A 108 20.43 -37.92 15.64
N PRO A 109 19.10 -37.96 15.86
CA PRO A 109 18.17 -36.85 15.96
C PRO A 109 17.41 -36.89 17.32
N LEU A 110 16.65 -35.85 17.65
CA LEU A 110 15.25 -35.91 18.15
C LEU A 110 14.85 -34.65 18.91
N ASN A 111 13.67 -34.16 18.52
CA ASN A 111 12.82 -33.18 19.18
C ASN A 111 13.25 -31.69 19.10
N THR A 112 12.78 -31.05 18.03
CA THR A 112 12.58 -29.59 18.02
C THR A 112 11.20 -29.36 17.43
N PRO A 113 10.23 -28.80 18.17
CA PRO A 113 8.98 -28.42 17.56
C PRO A 113 9.25 -27.25 16.60
N ALA A 114 8.99 -27.54 15.33
CA ALA A 114 8.75 -26.65 14.20
C ALA A 114 9.18 -25.19 14.37
N PHE A 115 10.31 -24.90 13.73
CA PHE A 115 10.60 -23.64 13.04
C PHE A 115 9.33 -22.84 12.73
N ILE A 116 9.15 -21.73 13.41
CA ILE A 116 8.27 -20.65 12.95
C ILE A 116 9.01 -20.00 11.78
N GLU A 117 8.56 -20.28 10.55
CA GLU A 117 8.97 -19.55 9.35
C GLU A 117 9.01 -18.03 9.65
N PRO A 118 10.07 -17.30 9.31
CA PRO A 118 9.97 -15.86 9.15
C PRO A 118 9.23 -15.61 7.84
N ARG A 119 7.90 -15.76 7.87
CA ARG A 119 6.99 -15.32 6.81
C ARG A 119 6.98 -13.79 6.80
N LEU A 120 8.07 -13.21 6.29
CA LEU A 120 8.15 -11.82 5.86
C LEU A 120 7.16 -11.63 4.71
N ARG A 121 5.90 -11.40 5.06
CA ARG A 121 4.85 -11.06 4.10
C ARG A 121 5.15 -9.67 3.55
N ARG A 122 5.44 -9.68 2.25
CA ARG A 122 5.53 -8.57 1.30
C ARG A 122 4.60 -7.41 1.66
N TRP A 123 5.18 -6.31 2.13
CA TRP A 123 4.70 -4.98 1.77
C TRP A 123 5.32 -4.69 0.41
N ARG A 124 4.54 -4.74 -0.66
CA ARG A 124 5.06 -4.49 -2.00
C ARG A 124 4.18 -3.51 -2.73
N THR A 125 4.76 -2.32 -2.80
CA THR A 125 4.67 -1.29 -3.84
C THR A 125 4.25 0.04 -3.26
N THR A 126 5.12 1.01 -3.51
CA THR A 126 4.96 2.39 -3.12
C THR A 126 4.97 3.19 -4.42
N ALA A 127 3.84 3.74 -4.85
CA ALA A 127 3.83 4.72 -5.93
C ALA A 127 4.17 6.08 -5.30
N ARG A 128 5.32 6.65 -5.68
CA ARG A 128 5.64 8.03 -5.34
C ARG A 128 4.97 8.89 -6.40
N VAL A 129 4.07 9.78 -5.99
CA VAL A 129 3.46 10.74 -6.90
C VAL A 129 4.25 12.04 -6.78
N SER A 130 4.89 12.47 -7.87
CA SER A 130 5.43 13.82 -7.95
C SER A 130 4.26 14.74 -8.27
N ILE A 131 3.86 15.59 -7.33
CA ILE A 131 2.83 16.60 -7.55
C ILE A 131 3.48 17.69 -8.43
N PRO A 132 3.09 17.88 -9.70
CA PRO A 132 3.53 19.05 -10.43
C PRO A 132 2.95 20.27 -9.72
N ALA A 133 3.77 21.32 -9.50
CA ALA A 133 3.28 22.59 -8.99
C ALA A 133 2.08 23.04 -9.82
N MET A 134 0.91 23.13 -9.19
CA MET A 134 -0.30 23.61 -9.87
C MET A 134 -0.10 25.09 -10.22
N PRO A 135 -0.43 25.54 -11.45
CA PRO A 135 -0.49 26.95 -11.74
C PRO A 135 -1.57 27.58 -10.85
N THR A 136 -1.19 28.59 -10.09
CA THR A 136 -2.15 29.47 -9.39
C THR A 136 -3.12 30.01 -10.43
N MET A 137 -4.41 29.65 -10.33
CA MET A 137 -5.42 30.30 -11.15
C MET A 137 -5.51 31.80 -10.78
N PRO A 138 -5.66 32.69 -11.78
CA PRO A 138 -5.76 34.14 -11.59
C PRO A 138 -7.05 34.58 -10.89
#